data_AF-A0A8S3TBG2-F1
#
_entry.id   AF-A0A8S3TBG2-F1
#
_cell.length_a   1.000
_cell.length_b   1.000
_cell.length_c   1.000
_cell.angle_alpha   90.00
_cell.angle_beta   90.00
_cell.angle_gamma   90.00
#
_symmetry.space_group_name_H-M   'P 1'
#
loop_
_entity.id
_entity.type
_entity.pdbx_description
1 polymer ?
#
loop_
_entity_poly.entity_id
_entity_poly.type
_entity_poly.pdbx_seq_one_letter_code
_entity_poly.pdbx_strand_id
1 'polypeptide(L)'
;MDLYQSQNLGKKIKRSKRHSGGIIVYIKKQIYPGIEYLKDGSQSPNRMWLKLNKTFFGTGTHIYLCAVYIPPLNSTHTADDLLNLEAEIANYSKYGDIALIGDFNARTGEQADYIENENNSSQFLQDMLPQDYDLDSPIKRNNLDILNQQGNNLLNMCLSSRLRILNGRYLGDSLGYHTYFSKNGCSTVDYAILSKDLLPSVEYFCTSDLNFFYRTMYRSHLN
;
A
#
# COMPACT_ATOMS: atom_id res chain seq x y z
N MET A 1 -14.73 16.73 16.33
CA MET A 1 -13.52 15.89 16.18
C MET A 1 -12.57 16.67 15.29
N ASP A 2 -11.50 17.21 15.84
CA ASP A 2 -10.59 18.07 15.08
C ASP A 2 -9.64 17.20 14.24
N LEU A 3 -9.77 17.30 12.92
CA LEU A 3 -8.92 16.62 11.93
C LEU A 3 -8.06 17.67 11.22
N TYR A 4 -6.79 17.36 11.01
CA TYR A 4 -5.96 18.06 10.04
C TYR A 4 -6.07 17.37 8.68
N GLN A 5 -5.96 18.14 7.61
CA GLN A 5 -6.10 17.64 6.24
C GLN A 5 -4.85 17.98 5.45
N SER A 6 -4.27 16.96 4.82
CA SER A 6 -3.26 17.11 3.77
C SER A 6 -3.91 16.76 2.43
N GLN A 7 -3.66 17.57 1.40
CA GLN A 7 -4.21 17.35 0.06
C GLN A 7 -3.14 17.48 -1.01
N ASN A 8 -3.22 16.62 -2.02
CA ASN A 8 -2.51 16.77 -3.29
C ASN A 8 -3.56 16.69 -4.39
N LEU A 9 -3.84 17.83 -5.05
CA LEU A 9 -4.97 17.96 -5.98
C LEU A 9 -4.53 17.65 -7.43
N GLY A 10 -5.30 16.81 -8.11
CA GLY A 10 -5.09 16.46 -9.52
C GLY A 10 -5.26 17.65 -10.47
N LYS A 11 -4.62 17.58 -11.65
CA LYS A 11 -4.76 18.60 -12.71
C LYS A 11 -6.13 18.53 -13.38
N LYS A 12 -6.71 19.69 -13.70
CA LYS A 12 -7.95 19.79 -14.49
C LYS A 12 -7.67 19.48 -15.96
N ILE A 13 -8.21 18.38 -16.49
CA ILE A 13 -8.13 18.08 -17.93
C ILE A 13 -9.14 19.00 -18.65
N LYS A 14 -8.72 19.71 -19.71
CA LYS A 14 -9.53 20.72 -20.45
C LYS A 14 -10.90 20.22 -20.94
N ARG A 15 -11.11 18.90 -21.05
CA ARG A 15 -12.35 18.26 -21.54
C ARG A 15 -13.18 17.55 -20.47
N SER A 16 -12.74 17.44 -19.21
CA SER A 16 -13.52 16.78 -18.16
C SER A 16 -14.35 17.78 -17.34
N LYS A 17 -15.61 17.42 -17.05
CA LYS A 17 -16.49 18.22 -16.17
C LYS A 17 -16.05 18.19 -14.69
N ARG A 18 -15.14 17.27 -14.31
CA ARG A 18 -14.61 17.08 -12.95
C ARG A 18 -13.08 17.03 -12.99
N HIS A 19 -12.42 17.49 -11.92
CA HIS A 19 -11.02 17.15 -11.68
C HIS A 19 -10.89 15.62 -11.60
N SER A 20 -9.86 15.04 -12.22
CA SER A 20 -9.60 13.60 -12.20
C SER A 20 -8.34 13.32 -11.37
N GLY A 21 -8.43 12.36 -10.45
CA GLY A 21 -7.34 12.01 -9.52
C GLY A 21 -7.24 12.94 -8.32
N GLY A 22 -6.11 12.83 -7.61
CA GLY A 22 -5.84 13.55 -6.37
C GLY A 22 -6.09 12.72 -5.12
N ILE A 23 -5.28 12.99 -4.09
CA ILE A 23 -5.30 12.27 -2.81
C ILE A 23 -5.54 13.25 -1.67
N ILE A 24 -6.33 12.78 -0.70
CA ILE A 24 -6.60 13.47 0.54
C ILE A 24 -6.29 12.51 1.69
N VAL A 25 -5.50 12.97 2.65
CA VAL A 25 -5.25 12.25 3.90
C VAL A 25 -5.75 13.09 5.07
N TYR A 26 -6.57 12.48 5.92
CA TYR A 26 -7.05 13.08 7.17
C TYR A 26 -6.26 12.52 8.35
N ILE A 27 -5.74 13.42 9.18
CA ILE A 27 -4.87 13.09 10.31
C ILE A 27 -5.56 13.56 11.59
N LYS A 28 -5.65 12.68 12.60
CA LYS A 28 -6.15 13.08 13.92
C LYS A 28 -5.19 14.08 14.57
N LYS A 29 -5.72 15.16 15.14
CA LYS A 29 -4.94 16.20 15.83
C LYS A 29 -3.94 15.64 16.87
N GLN A 30 -4.32 14.58 17.57
CA GLN A 30 -3.49 13.94 18.58
C GLN A 30 -2.20 13.29 18.05
N ILE A 31 -2.20 12.82 16.79
CA ILE A 31 -1.02 12.17 16.16
C ILE A 31 -0.30 13.09 15.18
N TYR A 32 -0.89 14.24 14.84
CA TYR A 32 -0.30 15.21 13.92
C TYR A 32 1.13 15.64 14.29
N PRO A 33 1.50 15.85 15.57
CA PRO A 33 2.87 16.19 15.94
C PRO A 33 3.92 15.14 15.53
N GLY A 34 3.51 13.88 15.35
CA GLY A 34 4.36 12.79 14.88
C GLY A 34 4.45 12.67 13.37
N ILE A 35 3.72 13.48 12.60
CA ILE A 35 3.59 13.34 11.14
C ILE A 35 4.16 14.54 10.42
N GLU A 36 5.04 14.28 9.46
CA GLU A 36 5.63 15.27 8.58
C GLU A 36 5.14 15.03 7.15
N TYR A 37 4.52 16.04 6.53
CA TYR A 37 4.10 15.96 5.12
C TYR A 37 5.26 16.32 4.18
N LEU A 38 5.66 15.36 3.34
CA LEU A 38 6.75 15.50 2.38
C LEU A 38 6.21 16.05 1.04
N LYS A 39 6.04 17.37 0.98
CA LYS A 39 5.43 18.08 -0.18
C LYS A 39 6.11 17.75 -1.52
N ASP A 40 7.43 17.65 -1.52
CA ASP A 40 8.23 17.38 -2.72
C ASP A 40 8.54 15.88 -2.90
N GLY A 41 7.89 15.01 -2.11
CA GLY A 41 8.16 13.58 -2.12
C GLY A 41 7.62 12.82 -3.33
N SER A 42 6.70 13.44 -4.07
CA SER A 42 6.27 12.92 -5.37
C SER A 42 5.99 14.07 -6.34
N GLN A 43 6.34 13.86 -7.59
CA GLN A 43 5.96 14.75 -8.69
C GLN A 43 4.54 14.47 -9.19
N SER A 44 3.89 13.40 -8.72
CA SER A 44 2.53 13.03 -9.10
C SER A 44 1.51 13.54 -8.09
N PRO A 45 0.40 14.17 -8.52
CA PRO A 45 -0.69 14.51 -7.62
C PRO A 45 -1.44 13.28 -7.08
N ASN A 46 -1.16 12.11 -7.64
CA ASN A 46 -1.76 10.84 -7.25
C ASN A 46 -0.92 10.08 -6.22
N ARG A 47 0.07 10.73 -5.61
CA ARG A 47 0.86 10.19 -4.50
C ARG A 47 1.08 11.26 -3.44
N MET A 48 1.06 10.83 -2.19
CA MET A 48 1.31 11.70 -1.04
C MET A 48 2.15 10.96 -0.01
N TRP A 49 3.36 11.46 0.20
CA TRP A 49 4.29 10.93 1.18
C TRP A 49 4.18 11.64 2.52
N LEU A 50 4.06 10.85 3.58
CA LEU A 50 4.08 11.26 4.96
C LEU A 50 5.23 10.52 5.66
N LYS A 51 5.98 11.23 6.50
CA LYS A 51 6.95 10.62 7.39
C LYS A 51 6.36 10.55 8.80
N LEU A 52 6.32 9.35 9.34
CA LEU A 52 5.93 9.06 10.71
C LEU A 52 7.20 9.04 11.57
N ASN A 53 7.21 9.87 12.61
CA ASN A 53 8.35 10.04 13.48
C ASN A 53 8.52 8.83 14.42
N LYS A 54 9.69 8.18 14.36
CA LYS A 54 9.98 6.98 15.13
C LYS A 54 9.89 7.16 16.64
N THR A 55 10.34 8.31 17.15
CA THR A 55 10.30 8.63 18.58
C THR A 55 8.87 8.88 19.05
N PHE A 56 8.05 9.53 18.21
CA PHE A 56 6.64 9.76 18.53
C PHE A 56 5.83 8.47 18.53
N PHE A 57 6.05 7.58 17.55
CA PHE A 57 5.29 6.33 17.40
C PHE A 57 5.93 5.12 18.10
N GLY A 58 7.09 5.28 18.72
CA GLY A 58 7.79 4.19 19.41
C GLY A 58 8.31 3.09 18.48
N THR A 59 8.60 3.41 17.22
CA THR A 59 9.11 2.45 16.23
C THR A 59 10.64 2.47 16.17
N GLY A 60 11.26 1.39 15.70
CA GLY A 60 12.74 1.32 15.56
C GLY A 60 13.30 2.30 14.51
N THR A 61 12.52 2.53 13.45
CA THR A 61 12.86 3.35 12.28
C THR A 61 11.74 4.34 11.99
N HIS A 62 12.04 5.38 11.19
CA HIS A 62 10.97 6.20 10.62
C HIS A 62 10.13 5.36 9.67
N ILE A 63 8.84 5.65 9.57
CA ILE A 63 7.98 5.02 8.56
C ILE A 63 7.62 6.08 7.52
N TYR A 64 7.91 5.81 6.26
CA TYR A 64 7.52 6.63 5.12
C TYR A 64 6.26 6.01 4.52
N LEU A 65 5.12 6.64 4.83
CA LEU A 65 3.81 6.24 4.37
C LEU A 65 3.46 6.98 3.08
N CYS A 66 3.22 6.25 2.00
CA CYS A 66 2.68 6.79 0.77
C CYS A 66 1.21 6.41 0.61
N ALA A 67 0.35 7.43 0.54
CA ALA A 67 -0.98 7.24 -0.01
C ALA A 67 -0.88 7.26 -1.55
N VAL A 68 -1.42 6.23 -2.20
CA VAL A 68 -1.22 5.95 -3.63
C VAL A 68 -2.55 5.85 -4.37
N TYR A 69 -2.58 6.43 -5.56
CA TYR A 69 -3.59 6.17 -6.59
C TYR A 69 -2.86 5.91 -7.91
N ILE A 70 -2.87 4.67 -8.39
CA ILE A 70 -2.35 4.34 -9.72
C ILE A 70 -3.53 4.33 -10.69
N PRO A 71 -3.52 5.15 -11.75
CA PRO A 71 -4.59 5.14 -12.74
C PRO A 71 -4.73 3.78 -13.47
N PRO A 72 -5.93 3.41 -13.94
CA PRO A 72 -6.15 2.16 -14.69
C PRO A 72 -5.27 2.07 -15.95
N LEU A 73 -4.87 0.85 -16.35
CA LEU A 73 -3.92 0.56 -17.44
C LEU A 73 -4.15 1.32 -18.76
N ASN A 74 -5.40 1.62 -19.09
CA ASN A 74 -5.76 2.33 -20.33
C ASN A 74 -5.59 3.86 -20.23
N SER A 75 -5.10 4.38 -19.10
CA SER A 75 -4.75 5.78 -18.95
C SER A 75 -3.39 6.05 -19.60
N THR A 76 -3.17 7.27 -20.07
CA THR A 76 -1.96 7.66 -20.81
C THR A 76 -0.64 7.58 -20.01
N HIS A 77 -0.67 7.26 -18.70
CA HIS A 77 0.49 7.41 -17.80
C HIS A 77 0.73 6.23 -16.83
N THR A 78 -0.01 5.12 -16.95
CA THR A 78 -0.02 4.07 -15.90
C THR A 78 1.32 3.35 -15.70
N ALA A 79 2.09 3.08 -16.76
CA ALA A 79 3.39 2.41 -16.65
C ALA A 79 4.43 3.31 -15.97
N ASP A 80 4.43 4.60 -16.31
CA ASP A 80 5.34 5.59 -15.72
C ASP A 80 5.05 5.79 -14.23
N ASP A 81 3.78 5.75 -13.81
CA ASP A 81 3.41 6.00 -12.41
C ASP A 81 3.95 4.94 -11.44
N LEU A 82 3.93 3.66 -11.83
CA LEU A 82 4.45 2.59 -10.98
C LEU A 82 5.98 2.59 -10.93
N LEU A 83 6.65 2.83 -12.06
CA LEU A 83 8.11 2.98 -12.13
C LEU A 83 8.59 4.17 -11.29
N ASN A 84 7.88 5.31 -11.37
CA ASN A 84 8.18 6.48 -10.55
C ASN A 84 7.97 6.19 -9.06
N LEU A 85 6.92 5.45 -8.71
CA LEU A 85 6.70 5.01 -7.33
C LEU A 85 7.86 4.11 -6.84
N GLU A 86 8.34 3.17 -7.65
CA GLU A 86 9.49 2.33 -7.32
C GLU A 86 10.76 3.16 -7.05
N ALA A 87 11.02 4.19 -7.86
CA ALA A 87 12.13 5.12 -7.65
C ALA A 87 11.98 5.93 -6.35
N GLU A 88 10.75 6.40 -6.04
CA GLU A 88 10.43 7.09 -4.79
C GLU A 88 10.65 6.16 -3.57
N ILE A 89 10.19 4.91 -3.66
CA ILE A 89 10.40 3.87 -2.64
C ILE A 89 11.90 3.65 -2.40
N ALA A 90 12.69 3.47 -3.46
CA ALA A 90 14.13 3.27 -3.37
C ALA A 90 14.87 4.47 -2.74
N ASN A 91 14.32 5.68 -2.86
CA ASN A 91 14.88 6.85 -2.20
C ASN A 91 14.56 6.86 -0.70
N TYR A 92 13.31 6.59 -0.33
CA TYR A 92 12.88 6.66 1.07
C TYR A 92 13.31 5.48 1.92
N SER A 93 13.48 4.30 1.32
CA SER A 93 13.92 3.08 2.00
C SER A 93 15.32 3.21 2.64
N LYS A 94 16.11 4.18 2.17
CA LYS A 94 17.42 4.52 2.76
C LYS A 94 17.31 5.15 4.16
N TYR A 95 16.15 5.70 4.50
CA TYR A 95 15.96 6.51 5.71
C TYR A 95 15.00 5.87 6.71
N GLY A 96 14.29 4.82 6.32
CA GLY A 96 13.30 4.16 7.17
C GLY A 96 12.45 3.16 6.38
N ASP A 97 11.49 2.57 7.08
CA ASP A 97 10.60 1.58 6.50
C ASP A 97 9.51 2.21 5.65
N ILE A 98 9.01 1.45 4.69
CA ILE A 98 8.03 1.88 3.70
C ILE A 98 6.68 1.30 4.06
N ALA A 99 5.65 2.14 3.95
CA ALA A 99 4.26 1.73 3.98
C ALA A 99 3.54 2.37 2.79
N LEU A 100 2.78 1.59 2.04
CA LEU A 100 1.98 2.07 0.92
C LEU A 100 0.53 1.70 1.18
N ILE A 101 -0.39 2.63 0.95
CA ILE A 101 -1.83 2.40 1.06
C ILE A 101 -2.57 3.06 -0.09
N GLY A 102 -3.60 2.41 -0.62
CA GLY A 102 -4.53 3.01 -1.58
C GLY A 102 -4.81 2.13 -2.79
N ASP A 103 -5.34 2.75 -3.83
CA ASP A 103 -5.83 2.07 -5.05
C ASP A 103 -4.70 1.95 -6.07
N PHE A 104 -4.28 0.73 -6.34
CA PHE A 104 -3.24 0.44 -7.33
C PHE A 104 -3.80 0.09 -8.71
N ASN A 105 -5.12 -0.04 -8.88
CA ASN A 105 -5.79 -0.55 -10.07
C ASN A 105 -5.12 -1.83 -10.63
N ALA A 106 -4.56 -2.64 -9.73
CA ALA A 106 -3.79 -3.84 -10.01
C ALA A 106 -4.51 -5.03 -9.37
N ARG A 107 -4.55 -6.18 -10.03
CA ARG A 107 -5.16 -7.39 -9.48
C ARG A 107 -4.08 -8.44 -9.38
N THR A 108 -3.70 -8.80 -8.16
CA THR A 108 -2.52 -9.65 -7.92
C THR A 108 -2.82 -11.15 -7.88
N GLY A 109 -4.10 -11.55 -7.93
CA GLY A 109 -4.49 -12.94 -7.69
C GLY A 109 -3.90 -13.47 -6.39
N GLU A 110 -3.53 -14.75 -6.32
CA GLU A 110 -2.81 -15.34 -5.17
C GLU A 110 -1.29 -15.42 -5.37
N GLN A 111 -0.76 -14.79 -6.43
CA GLN A 111 0.67 -14.89 -6.76
C GLN A 111 1.56 -14.30 -5.66
N ALA A 112 2.66 -15.00 -5.34
CA ALA A 112 3.57 -14.59 -4.28
C ALA A 112 4.19 -13.21 -4.54
N ASP A 113 4.31 -12.42 -3.47
CA ASP A 113 5.02 -11.14 -3.41
C ASP A 113 6.35 -11.26 -2.67
N TYR A 114 6.85 -12.48 -2.57
CA TYR A 114 8.13 -12.87 -2.00
C TYR A 114 8.71 -14.01 -2.84
N ILE A 115 10.02 -14.24 -2.70
CA ILE A 115 10.67 -15.38 -3.34
C ILE A 115 10.40 -16.59 -2.44
N GLU A 116 9.62 -17.56 -2.93
CA GLU A 116 9.46 -18.82 -2.22
C GLU A 116 10.82 -19.53 -2.16
N ASN A 117 11.28 -19.85 -0.95
CA ASN A 117 12.43 -20.73 -0.83
C ASN A 117 11.92 -22.14 -1.17
N GLU A 118 12.17 -22.61 -2.38
CA GLU A 118 11.82 -23.97 -2.79
C GLU A 118 12.57 -24.95 -1.87
N ASN A 119 11.87 -25.44 -0.84
CA ASN A 119 12.36 -26.43 0.14
C ASN A 119 12.59 -27.81 -0.51
N ASN A 120 13.37 -27.87 -1.60
CA ASN A 120 13.96 -29.08 -2.18
C ASN A 120 15.18 -28.79 -3.08
N SER A 121 15.51 -27.52 -3.35
CA SER A 121 16.72 -27.15 -4.08
C SER A 121 17.87 -26.90 -3.11
N SER A 122 18.28 -27.98 -2.45
CA SER A 122 19.54 -28.20 -1.76
C SER A 122 19.73 -27.55 -0.38
N GLN A 123 19.79 -28.41 0.64
CA GLN A 123 20.49 -28.21 1.93
C GLN A 123 21.85 -27.50 1.76
N PHE A 124 22.47 -27.68 0.59
CA PHE A 124 23.68 -27.04 0.12
C PHE A 124 23.63 -25.50 0.05
N LEU A 125 22.49 -24.88 -0.28
CA LEU A 125 22.36 -23.41 -0.28
C LEU A 125 22.26 -22.87 1.15
N GLN A 126 21.58 -23.59 2.04
CA GLN A 126 21.51 -23.24 3.46
C GLN A 126 22.88 -23.26 4.14
N ASP A 127 23.77 -24.17 3.75
CA ASP A 127 25.14 -24.25 4.26
C ASP A 127 26.09 -23.17 3.69
N MET A 128 25.72 -22.52 2.57
CA MET A 128 26.50 -21.44 1.95
C MET A 128 26.02 -20.03 2.30
N LEU A 129 24.83 -19.90 2.88
CA LEU A 129 24.33 -18.62 3.34
C LEU A 129 25.05 -18.23 4.64
N PRO A 130 25.40 -16.94 4.83
CA PRO A 130 25.89 -16.44 6.11
C PRO A 130 24.96 -16.88 7.26
N GLN A 131 25.53 -17.19 8.44
CA GLN A 131 24.72 -17.64 9.60
C GLN A 131 23.66 -16.61 10.03
N ASP A 132 23.81 -15.35 9.64
CA ASP A 132 22.89 -14.23 9.88
C ASP A 132 21.89 -13.99 8.74
N TYR A 133 21.82 -14.88 7.73
CA TYR A 133 20.86 -14.78 6.65
C TYR A 133 19.44 -15.13 7.14
N ASP A 134 18.63 -14.10 7.36
CA ASP A 134 17.23 -14.24 7.78
C ASP A 134 16.36 -14.75 6.63
N LEU A 135 16.08 -16.06 6.64
CA LEU A 135 15.17 -16.69 5.70
C LEU A 135 13.76 -16.13 5.87
N ASP A 136 13.22 -15.60 4.77
CA ASP A 136 11.84 -15.18 4.66
C ASP A 136 10.89 -16.35 5.03
N SER A 137 10.12 -16.19 6.11
CA SER A 137 8.94 -17.03 6.43
C SER A 137 7.62 -16.25 6.27
N PRO A 138 7.32 -15.72 5.08
CA PRO A 138 6.13 -14.93 4.86
C PRO A 138 4.91 -15.83 4.86
N ILE A 139 3.89 -15.38 5.59
CA ILE A 139 2.57 -16.00 5.58
C ILE A 139 2.01 -15.89 4.16
N LYS A 140 1.56 -17.01 3.59
CA LYS A 140 0.84 -17.04 2.32
C LYS A 140 -0.41 -16.18 2.39
N ARG A 141 -0.68 -15.43 1.32
CA ARG A 141 -1.87 -14.59 1.21
C ARG A 141 -2.94 -15.28 0.38
N ASN A 142 -4.19 -15.18 0.81
CA ASN A 142 -5.33 -15.52 -0.02
C ASN A 142 -5.79 -14.29 -0.82
N ASN A 143 -6.49 -14.48 -1.93
CA ASN A 143 -7.13 -13.39 -2.67
C ASN A 143 -8.24 -13.92 -3.55
N LEU A 144 -9.41 -13.29 -3.50
CA LEU A 144 -10.57 -13.69 -4.31
C LEU A 144 -10.52 -13.19 -5.76
N ASP A 145 -9.55 -12.33 -6.12
CA ASP A 145 -9.43 -11.78 -7.47
C ASP A 145 -8.50 -12.61 -8.38
N ILE A 146 -8.47 -12.27 -9.68
CA ILE A 146 -7.66 -12.93 -10.69
C ILE A 146 -6.55 -11.98 -11.15
N LEU A 147 -5.34 -12.52 -11.30
CA LEU A 147 -4.16 -11.79 -11.74
C LEU A 147 -4.40 -11.05 -13.07
N ASN A 148 -3.96 -9.78 -13.13
CA ASN A 148 -3.86 -9.02 -14.36
C ASN A 148 -2.42 -8.52 -14.60
N GLN A 149 -2.16 -7.93 -15.77
CA GLN A 149 -0.83 -7.41 -16.12
C GLN A 149 -0.32 -6.36 -15.11
N GLN A 150 -1.20 -5.48 -14.65
CA GLN A 150 -0.82 -4.45 -13.66
C GLN A 150 -0.50 -5.07 -12.29
N GLY A 151 -1.16 -6.17 -11.93
CA GLY A 151 -0.86 -7.00 -10.77
C GLY A 151 0.53 -7.61 -10.84
N ASN A 152 0.94 -8.13 -11.99
CA ASN A 152 2.31 -8.62 -12.18
C ASN A 152 3.35 -7.52 -11.96
N ASN A 153 3.11 -6.32 -12.50
CA ASN A 153 4.01 -5.19 -12.30
C ASN A 153 4.09 -4.78 -10.82
N LEU A 154 2.95 -4.75 -10.12
CA LEU A 154 2.90 -4.46 -8.69
C LEU A 154 3.66 -5.51 -7.86
N LEU A 155 3.52 -6.80 -8.20
CA LEU A 155 4.24 -7.89 -7.54
C LEU A 155 5.75 -7.78 -7.78
N ASN A 156 6.18 -7.46 -9.01
CA ASN A 156 7.59 -7.24 -9.32
C ASN A 156 8.18 -6.07 -8.51
N MET A 157 7.46 -4.96 -8.37
CA MET A 157 7.86 -3.85 -7.51
C MET A 157 7.95 -4.27 -6.04
N CYS A 158 7.02 -5.09 -5.55
CA CYS A 158 7.07 -5.61 -4.19
C CYS A 158 8.30 -6.50 -3.97
N LEU A 159 8.62 -7.35 -4.93
CA LEU A 159 9.80 -8.21 -4.91
C LEU A 159 11.10 -7.39 -4.90
N SER A 160 11.25 -6.44 -5.83
CA SER A 160 12.46 -5.61 -5.96
C SER A 160 12.69 -4.73 -4.74
N SER A 161 11.61 -4.27 -4.10
CA SER A 161 11.64 -3.33 -2.97
C SER A 161 11.51 -4.00 -1.59
N ARG A 162 11.50 -5.34 -1.52
CA ARG A 162 11.31 -6.11 -0.27
C ARG A 162 10.02 -5.72 0.49
N LEU A 163 8.96 -5.44 -0.26
CA LEU A 163 7.64 -5.10 0.28
C LEU A 163 6.69 -6.30 0.27
N ARG A 164 5.71 -6.29 1.17
CA ARG A 164 4.74 -7.36 1.38
C ARG A 164 3.33 -6.79 1.49
N ILE A 165 2.42 -7.32 0.70
CA ILE A 165 0.99 -7.05 0.68
C ILE A 165 0.35 -7.66 1.94
N LEU A 166 -0.39 -6.87 2.70
CA LEU A 166 -1.11 -7.31 3.90
C LEU A 166 -2.43 -8.00 3.59
N ASN A 167 -3.11 -7.58 2.51
CA ASN A 167 -4.37 -8.16 2.08
C ASN A 167 -4.25 -9.67 1.92
N GLY A 168 -5.21 -10.41 2.48
CA GLY A 168 -5.19 -11.87 2.44
C GLY A 168 -4.29 -12.56 3.46
N ARG A 169 -3.50 -11.83 4.26
CA ARG A 169 -2.40 -12.42 5.06
C ARG A 169 -2.70 -12.52 6.56
N TYR A 170 -3.47 -11.57 7.10
CA TYR A 170 -3.66 -11.43 8.55
C TYR A 170 -5.09 -11.71 8.98
N LEU A 171 -5.27 -11.92 10.28
CA LEU A 171 -6.59 -11.99 10.90
C LEU A 171 -7.37 -10.69 10.58
N GLY A 172 -8.60 -10.86 10.10
CA GLY A 172 -9.47 -9.77 9.66
C GLY A 172 -9.66 -9.70 8.13
N ASP A 173 -8.73 -10.26 7.35
CA ASP A 173 -8.83 -10.35 5.89
C ASP A 173 -8.17 -11.65 5.37
N SER A 174 -8.20 -12.73 6.16
CA SER A 174 -7.50 -13.97 5.82
C SER A 174 -8.03 -14.66 4.56
N LEU A 175 -9.20 -14.28 4.03
CA LEU A 175 -9.71 -14.77 2.74
C LEU A 175 -9.32 -13.88 1.55
N GLY A 176 -8.75 -12.69 1.80
CA GLY A 176 -8.37 -11.73 0.77
C GLY A 176 -9.57 -11.18 0.01
N TYR A 177 -10.48 -10.51 0.74
CA TYR A 177 -11.73 -10.01 0.19
C TYR A 177 -11.51 -8.89 -0.84
N HIS A 178 -12.49 -8.73 -1.71
CA HIS A 178 -12.54 -7.64 -2.66
C HIS A 178 -12.62 -6.28 -1.96
N THR A 179 -11.91 -5.30 -2.50
CA THR A 179 -11.89 -3.92 -2.01
C THR A 179 -12.70 -2.96 -2.89
N TYR A 180 -13.03 -3.40 -4.11
CA TYR A 180 -13.85 -2.67 -5.07
C TYR A 180 -15.08 -3.47 -5.50
N PHE A 181 -16.23 -2.80 -5.54
CA PHE A 181 -17.50 -3.37 -5.97
C PHE A 181 -18.22 -2.43 -6.94
N SER A 182 -18.70 -2.99 -8.05
CA SER A 182 -19.48 -2.27 -9.06
C SER A 182 -20.63 -3.14 -9.56
N LYS A 183 -21.51 -2.56 -10.38
CA LYS A 183 -22.57 -3.32 -11.08
C LYS A 183 -22.00 -4.40 -12.02
N ASN A 184 -20.76 -4.23 -12.47
CA ASN A 184 -20.11 -5.07 -13.47
C ASN A 184 -19.15 -6.10 -12.84
N GLY A 185 -19.16 -6.25 -11.51
CA GLY A 185 -18.31 -7.17 -10.79
C GLY A 185 -17.51 -6.49 -9.69
N CYS A 186 -16.60 -7.28 -9.11
CA CYS A 186 -15.77 -6.92 -7.97
C CYS A 186 -14.30 -7.22 -8.26
N SER A 187 -13.41 -6.56 -7.52
CA SER A 187 -11.97 -6.75 -7.64
C SER A 187 -11.26 -6.32 -6.35
N THR A 188 -10.02 -6.79 -6.18
CA THR A 188 -9.11 -6.36 -5.13
C THR A 188 -8.09 -5.43 -5.77
N VAL A 189 -8.22 -4.13 -5.53
CA VAL A 189 -7.37 -3.09 -6.14
C VAL A 189 -6.80 -2.10 -5.13
N ASP A 190 -7.49 -1.93 -3.99
CA ASP A 190 -6.94 -1.24 -2.83
C ASP A 190 -6.07 -2.18 -2.01
N TYR A 191 -4.82 -1.78 -1.76
CA TYR A 191 -3.86 -2.56 -1.01
C TYR A 191 -3.24 -1.77 0.14
N ALA A 192 -2.88 -2.50 1.20
CA ALA A 192 -1.87 -2.06 2.16
C ALA A 192 -0.61 -2.91 1.97
N ILE A 193 0.53 -2.25 1.81
CA ILE A 193 1.81 -2.89 1.46
C ILE A 193 2.88 -2.32 2.37
N LEU A 194 3.66 -3.17 3.06
CA LEU A 194 4.67 -2.74 4.02
C LEU A 194 6.05 -3.30 3.68
N SER A 195 7.11 -2.63 4.15
CA SER A 195 8.43 -3.27 4.31
C SER A 195 8.28 -4.60 5.06
N LYS A 196 9.01 -5.63 4.64
CA LYS A 196 9.10 -6.91 5.36
C LYS A 196 9.33 -6.69 6.87
N ASP A 197 10.20 -5.76 7.23
CA ASP A 197 10.63 -5.53 8.61
C ASP A 197 9.54 -4.92 9.50
N LEU A 198 8.45 -4.39 8.91
CA LEU A 198 7.27 -3.94 9.64
C LEU A 198 6.25 -5.05 9.91
N LEU A 199 6.32 -6.18 9.19
CA LEU A 199 5.34 -7.26 9.32
C LEU A 199 5.19 -7.82 10.76
N PRO A 200 6.26 -7.98 11.56
CA PRO A 200 6.13 -8.44 12.95
C PRO A 200 5.34 -7.47 13.84
N SER A 201 5.22 -6.20 13.44
CA SER A 201 4.46 -5.19 14.20
C SER A 201 2.97 -5.16 13.83
N VAL A 202 2.54 -5.98 12.86
CA VAL A 202 1.13 -6.04 12.43
C VAL A 202 0.39 -7.08 13.26
N GLU A 203 -0.49 -6.62 14.14
CA GLU A 203 -1.34 -7.49 14.97
C GLU A 203 -2.62 -7.91 14.25
N TYR A 204 -3.20 -7.01 13.46
CA TYR A 204 -4.51 -7.18 12.82
C TYR A 204 -4.60 -6.35 11.54
N PHE A 205 -5.24 -6.89 10.51
CA PHE A 205 -5.54 -6.15 9.28
C PHE A 205 -6.87 -6.64 8.70
N CYS A 206 -7.77 -5.71 8.38
CA CYS A 206 -9.02 -6.02 7.72
C CYS A 206 -9.28 -5.08 6.55
N THR A 207 -9.95 -5.62 5.54
CA THR A 207 -10.66 -4.82 4.53
C THR A 207 -12.05 -4.53 5.12
N SER A 208 -12.39 -3.25 5.28
CA SER A 208 -13.66 -2.88 5.90
C SER A 208 -14.82 -3.07 4.94
N ASP A 209 -15.95 -3.56 5.46
CA ASP A 209 -17.21 -3.55 4.71
C ASP A 209 -17.61 -2.12 4.31
N LEU A 210 -18.13 -1.96 3.10
CA LEU A 210 -18.68 -0.70 2.56
C LEU A 210 -19.58 0.04 3.56
N ASN A 211 -20.28 -0.70 4.43
CA ASN A 211 -21.23 -0.16 5.40
C ASN A 211 -20.62 0.73 6.49
N PHE A 212 -19.32 0.63 6.78
CA PHE A 212 -18.72 1.36 7.89
C PHE A 212 -18.65 2.88 7.61
N PHE A 213 -18.24 3.29 6.41
CA PHE A 213 -18.18 4.70 6.04
C PHE A 213 -19.57 5.32 5.85
N TYR A 214 -20.51 4.59 5.24
CA TYR A 214 -21.90 5.05 5.11
C TYR A 214 -22.56 5.27 6.47
N ARG A 215 -22.33 4.40 7.46
CA ARG A 215 -22.93 4.56 8.80
C ARG A 215 -22.30 5.68 9.63
N THR A 216 -21.02 5.96 9.44
CA THR A 216 -20.28 6.93 10.28
C THR A 216 -20.46 8.38 9.80
N MET A 217 -20.54 8.60 8.49
CA MET A 217 -20.82 9.93 7.90
C MET A 217 -22.27 10.39 8.11
N TYR A 218 -23.25 9.48 8.06
CA TYR A 218 -24.66 9.86 8.23
C TYR A 218 -25.11 10.00 9.69
N ARG A 219 -24.35 9.47 10.66
CA ARG A 219 -24.61 9.70 12.09
C ARG A 219 -24.16 11.09 12.58
N SER A 220 -23.26 11.77 11.87
CA SER A 220 -22.84 13.14 12.22
C SER A 220 -23.75 14.23 11.66
N HIS A 221 -24.81 13.87 10.92
CA HIS A 221 -25.81 14.79 10.37
C HIS A 221 -27.20 14.63 11.02
N LEU A 222 -27.30 13.89 12.13
CA LEU A 222 -28.55 13.65 12.86
C LEU A 222 -28.50 14.03 14.35
N ASN A 223 -27.51 14.81 14.77
CA ASN A 223 -27.48 15.43 16.09
C ASN A 223 -27.24 16.94 15.96
#